data_AF-A0A2T0BSF5-F1
#
_entry.id   AF-A0A2T0BSF5-F1
#
_cell.length_a   1.000
_cell.length_b   1.000
_cell.length_c   1.000
_cell.angle_alpha   90.00
_cell.angle_beta   90.00
_cell.angle_gamma   90.00
#
_symmetry.space_group_name_H-M   'P 1'
#
loop_
_entity.id
_entity.type
_entity.pdbx_description
1 polymer ?
#
loop_
_entity_poly.entity_id
_entity_poly.type
_entity_poly.pdbx_seq_one_letter_code
_entity_poly.pdbx_strand_id
1 'polypeptide(L)'
;MALVISTAAGGGMKSTIKDIVDSLTFWGTGKIFTYGKAVAAVNWQGVNEKKKIKINRDVTKLSAKILHRYGRVKPSLKVKILFYVMRFIHKRFSFNAVDKGYWQNQGWLGHKRPW
;
A
#
# COMPACT_ATOMS: atom_id res chain seq x y z
N MET A 1 -5.62 -5.17 -1.78
CA MET A 1 -4.50 -5.25 -0.81
C MET A 1 -3.22 -5.30 -1.61
N ALA A 2 -2.12 -4.77 -1.09
CA ALA A 2 -0.83 -4.78 -1.78
C ALA A 2 0.31 -5.19 -0.83
N LEU A 3 1.39 -5.73 -1.39
CA LEU A 3 2.66 -5.99 -0.73
C LEU A 3 3.77 -5.26 -1.49
N VAL A 4 4.50 -4.40 -0.79
CA VAL A 4 5.65 -3.67 -1.31
C VAL A 4 6.92 -4.33 -0.79
N ILE A 5 7.77 -4.82 -1.69
CA ILE A 5 9.07 -5.40 -1.36
C ILE A 5 10.16 -4.51 -1.94
N SER A 6 11.15 -4.15 -1.13
CA SER A 6 12.34 -3.43 -1.58
C SER A 6 13.58 -4.08 -1.01
N THR A 7 14.51 -4.42 -1.89
CA THR A 7 15.80 -5.02 -1.53
C THR A 7 16.93 -4.23 -2.15
N ALA A 8 18.02 -4.03 -1.41
CA ALA A 8 19.22 -3.40 -1.93
C ALA A 8 20.49 -4.04 -1.32
N ALA A 9 21.65 -3.70 -1.87
CA ALA A 9 22.93 -4.08 -1.29
C ALA A 9 23.19 -3.34 0.05
N GLY A 10 22.74 -2.10 0.15
CA GLY A 10 22.95 -1.23 1.32
C GLY A 10 21.65 -0.61 1.84
N GLY A 11 21.57 0.72 1.84
CA GLY A 11 20.42 1.49 2.33
C GLY A 11 19.37 1.82 1.24
N GLY A 12 18.42 2.68 1.59
CA GLY A 12 17.44 3.25 0.65
C GLY A 12 16.05 2.60 0.68
N MET A 13 15.92 1.35 1.13
CA MET A 13 14.62 0.64 1.07
C MET A 13 13.50 1.39 1.82
N LYS A 14 13.80 2.10 2.91
CA LYS A 14 12.79 2.82 3.70
C LYS A 14 12.16 3.98 2.92
N SER A 15 12.95 4.80 2.23
CA SER A 15 12.43 5.90 1.41
C SER A 15 11.69 5.35 0.19
N THR A 16 12.26 4.36 -0.51
CA THR A 16 11.60 3.72 -1.65
C THR A 16 10.25 3.11 -1.27
N ILE A 17 10.18 2.40 -0.15
CA ILE A 17 8.91 1.86 0.36
C ILE A 17 7.94 2.98 0.69
N LYS A 18 8.40 4.08 1.29
CA LYS A 18 7.54 5.22 1.64
C LYS A 18 6.90 5.82 0.39
N ASP A 19 7.67 6.06 -0.66
CA ASP A 19 7.16 6.66 -1.90
C ASP A 19 6.08 5.78 -2.54
N ILE A 20 6.34 4.47 -2.63
CA ILE A 20 5.35 3.51 -3.16
C ILE A 20 4.11 3.45 -2.26
N VAL A 21 4.27 3.45 -0.94
CA VAL A 21 3.14 3.43 0.00
C VAL A 21 2.30 4.70 -0.14
N ASP A 22 2.91 5.86 -0.33
CA ASP A 22 2.22 7.12 -0.51
C ASP A 22 1.40 7.10 -1.82
N SER A 23 1.96 6.60 -2.93
CA SER A 23 1.22 6.39 -4.20
C SER A 23 0.05 5.40 -4.05
N LEU A 24 0.27 4.24 -3.43
CA LEU A 24 -0.78 3.24 -3.20
C LEU A 24 -1.89 3.76 -2.28
N THR A 25 -1.53 4.58 -1.30
CA THR A 25 -2.50 5.24 -0.40
C THR A 25 -3.33 6.26 -1.17
N PHE A 26 -2.69 7.04 -2.05
CA PHE A 26 -3.38 7.99 -2.91
C PHE A 26 -4.39 7.31 -3.84
N TRP A 27 -4.06 6.15 -4.40
CA TRP A 27 -4.98 5.32 -5.19
C TRP A 27 -6.04 4.58 -4.37
N GLY A 28 -6.03 4.71 -3.04
CA GLY A 28 -7.07 4.14 -2.17
C GLY A 28 -6.86 2.67 -1.81
N THR A 29 -5.63 2.15 -1.92
CA THR A 29 -5.33 0.75 -1.59
C THR A 29 -5.67 0.43 -0.14
N GLY A 30 -6.55 -0.55 0.09
CA GLY A 30 -7.14 -0.72 1.41
C GLY A 30 -6.14 -1.09 2.53
N LYS A 31 -5.32 -2.12 2.30
CA LYS A 31 -4.24 -2.55 3.20
C LYS A 31 -2.95 -2.73 2.40
N ILE A 32 -1.88 -2.15 2.91
CA ILE A 32 -0.54 -2.22 2.33
C ILE A 32 0.38 -2.89 3.35
N PHE A 33 1.09 -3.92 2.89
CA PHE A 33 2.17 -4.59 3.62
C PHE A 33 3.50 -4.14 3.02
N THR A 34 4.54 -4.09 3.85
CA THR A 34 5.85 -3.63 3.42
C THR A 34 6.94 -4.56 3.93
N TYR A 35 7.95 -4.78 3.11
CA TYR A 35 9.15 -5.52 3.47
C TYR A 35 10.38 -4.89 2.84
N GLY A 36 11.29 -4.40 3.68
CA GLY A 36 12.53 -3.79 3.25
C GLY A 36 13.73 -4.53 3.83
N LYS A 37 14.68 -4.95 2.98
CA LYS A 37 15.88 -5.64 3.47
C LYS A 37 17.15 -5.36 2.66
N ALA A 38 18.22 -5.04 3.38
CA ALA A 38 19.58 -4.99 2.83
C ALA A 38 20.14 -6.41 2.71
N VAL A 39 20.11 -6.97 1.50
CA VAL A 39 20.61 -8.32 1.21
C VAL A 39 22.14 -8.34 1.31
N ALA A 40 22.80 -7.27 0.84
CA ALA A 40 24.26 -7.08 0.85
C ALA A 40 25.03 -8.25 0.23
N ALA A 41 24.52 -8.81 -0.87
CA ALA A 41 25.18 -9.84 -1.66
C ALA A 41 24.73 -9.72 -3.13
N VAL A 42 25.62 -10.11 -4.05
CA VAL A 42 25.36 -10.09 -5.50
C VAL A 42 24.44 -11.25 -5.91
N ASN A 43 24.51 -12.37 -5.19
CA ASN A 43 23.65 -13.53 -5.39
C ASN A 43 23.16 -14.06 -4.04
N TRP A 44 22.13 -14.91 -4.09
CA TRP A 44 21.52 -15.48 -2.89
C TRP A 44 22.50 -16.36 -2.09
N GLN A 45 23.37 -17.09 -2.78
CA GLN A 45 24.36 -17.98 -2.17
C GLN A 45 25.33 -17.21 -1.27
N GLY A 46 25.76 -16.03 -1.71
CA GLY A 46 26.65 -15.11 -0.99
C GLY A 46 26.00 -14.36 0.18
N VAL A 47 24.70 -14.54 0.41
CA VAL A 47 24.04 -13.99 1.60
C VAL A 47 24.47 -14.79 2.82
N ASN A 48 24.95 -14.09 3.85
CA ASN A 48 25.27 -14.70 5.14
C ASN A 48 24.10 -15.53 5.68
N GLU A 49 24.37 -16.75 6.15
CA GLU A 49 23.37 -17.70 6.64
C GLU A 49 22.47 -17.11 7.74
N LYS A 50 23.04 -16.34 8.68
CA LYS A 50 22.27 -15.65 9.72
C LYS A 50 21.23 -14.69 9.11
N LYS A 51 21.58 -14.06 7.99
CA LYS A 51 20.69 -13.14 7.27
C LYS A 51 19.63 -13.91 6.48
N LYS A 52 19.98 -15.03 5.83
CA LYS A 52 19.00 -15.91 5.17
C LYS A 52 17.94 -16.40 6.17
N ILE A 53 18.36 -16.90 7.32
CA ILE A 53 17.46 -17.34 8.40
C ILE A 53 16.53 -16.20 8.84
N LYS A 54 17.08 -14.99 9.03
CA LYS A 54 16.28 -13.81 9.40
C LYS A 54 15.27 -13.44 8.31
N ILE A 55 15.68 -13.42 7.05
CA ILE A 55 14.80 -13.14 5.90
C ILE A 55 13.67 -14.17 5.84
N ASN A 56 13.99 -15.46 5.94
CA ASN A 56 12.99 -16.51 5.91
C ASN A 56 11.97 -16.37 7.05
N ARG A 57 12.43 -16.12 8.29
CA ARG A 57 11.55 -15.86 9.44
C ARG A 57 10.66 -14.64 9.23
N ASP A 58 11.20 -13.54 8.70
CA ASP A 58 10.46 -12.31 8.44
C ASP A 58 9.37 -12.55 7.37
N VAL A 59 9.74 -13.23 6.27
CA VAL A 59 8.84 -13.57 5.16
C VAL A 59 7.72 -14.51 5.62
N THR A 60 8.02 -15.58 6.34
CA THR A 60 6.99 -16.51 6.87
C THR A 60 5.99 -15.78 7.75
N LYS A 61 6.46 -14.91 8.66
CA LYS A 61 5.59 -14.09 9.51
C LYS A 61 4.74 -13.12 8.68
N LEU A 62 5.30 -12.53 7.64
CA LEU A 62 4.58 -11.60 6.77
C LEU A 62 3.49 -12.31 5.96
N SER A 63 3.81 -13.46 5.38
CA SER A 63 2.87 -14.31 4.64
C SER A 63 1.68 -14.71 5.50
N ALA A 64 1.92 -15.14 6.75
CA ALA A 64 0.85 -15.46 7.69
C ALA A 64 -0.08 -14.26 7.96
N LYS A 65 0.48 -13.04 8.13
CA LYS A 65 -0.31 -11.81 8.32
C LYS A 65 -1.14 -11.45 7.07
N ILE A 66 -0.59 -11.67 5.88
CA ILE A 66 -1.27 -11.41 4.62
C ILE A 66 -2.44 -12.38 4.46
N LEU A 67 -2.21 -13.69 4.64
CA LEU A 67 -3.24 -14.72 4.57
C LEU A 67 -4.38 -14.46 5.55
N HIS A 68 -4.06 -14.07 6.79
CA HIS A 68 -5.07 -13.73 7.78
C HIS A 68 -5.96 -12.53 7.38
N ARG A 69 -5.44 -11.61 6.57
CA ARG A 69 -6.16 -10.43 6.06
C ARG A 69 -6.79 -10.64 4.68
N TYR A 70 -6.47 -11.73 4.00
CA TYR A 70 -7.05 -12.07 2.71
C TYR A 70 -8.57 -12.15 2.81
N GLY A 71 -9.27 -11.58 1.82
CA GLY A 71 -10.74 -11.48 1.81
C GLY A 71 -11.37 -10.52 2.83
N ARG A 72 -10.61 -9.99 3.81
CA ARG A 72 -11.10 -9.10 4.89
C ARG A 72 -10.46 -7.72 4.85
N VAL A 73 -10.09 -7.28 3.65
CA VAL A 73 -9.33 -6.04 3.44
C VAL A 73 -10.25 -4.85 3.60
N LYS A 74 -10.02 -4.05 4.63
CA LYS A 74 -10.69 -2.75 4.83
C LYS A 74 -9.72 -1.61 4.56
N PRO A 75 -10.18 -0.46 4.05
CA PRO A 75 -9.33 0.69 3.87
C PRO A 75 -8.80 1.25 5.17
N SER A 76 -7.55 1.66 5.14
CA SER A 76 -6.89 2.36 6.23
C SER A 76 -7.57 3.71 6.51
N LEU A 77 -7.39 4.23 7.72
CA LEU A 77 -7.94 5.52 8.10
C LEU A 77 -7.45 6.65 7.18
N LYS A 78 -6.18 6.61 6.75
CA LYS A 78 -5.60 7.57 5.80
C LYS A 78 -6.37 7.59 4.47
N VAL A 79 -6.64 6.41 3.91
CA VAL A 79 -7.41 6.27 2.67
C VAL A 79 -8.83 6.82 2.84
N LYS A 80 -9.48 6.52 3.97
CA LYS A 80 -10.83 7.04 4.26
C LYS A 80 -10.84 8.56 4.35
N ILE A 81 -9.89 9.15 5.06
CA ILE A 81 -9.74 10.61 5.18
C ILE A 81 -9.55 11.23 3.79
N LEU A 82 -8.61 10.70 3.00
CA LEU A 82 -8.35 11.18 1.65
C LEU A 82 -9.60 11.12 0.77
N PHE A 83 -10.34 10.00 0.81
CA PHE A 83 -11.60 9.86 0.10
C PHE A 83 -12.61 10.94 0.50
N TYR A 84 -12.77 11.23 1.80
CA TYR A 84 -13.71 12.25 2.25
C TYR A 84 -13.28 13.67 1.88
N VAL A 85 -11.97 13.97 1.88
CA VAL A 85 -11.44 15.24 1.38
C VAL A 85 -11.78 15.41 -0.10
N MET A 86 -11.47 14.41 -0.93
CA MET A 86 -11.78 14.45 -2.37
C MET A 86 -13.29 14.54 -2.61
N ARG A 87 -14.10 13.80 -1.83
CA ARG A 87 -15.56 13.88 -1.88
C ARG A 87 -16.06 15.30 -1.61
N PHE A 88 -15.50 15.97 -0.60
CA PHE A 88 -15.87 17.33 -0.25
C PHE A 88 -15.51 18.30 -1.38
N ILE A 89 -14.30 18.15 -1.94
CA ILE A 89 -13.84 18.94 -3.08
C ILE A 89 -14.81 18.76 -4.25
N HIS A 90 -15.07 17.53 -4.71
CA HIS A 90 -15.98 17.30 -5.85
C HIS A 90 -17.42 17.79 -5.64
N LYS A 91 -17.89 17.86 -4.38
CA LYS A 91 -19.22 18.44 -4.06
C LYS A 91 -19.24 19.96 -4.13
N ARG A 92 -18.19 20.61 -3.63
CA ARG A 92 -18.14 22.07 -3.47
C ARG A 92 -17.52 22.78 -4.67
N PHE A 93 -16.55 22.13 -5.31
CA PHE A 93 -15.69 22.67 -6.35
C PHE A 93 -15.62 21.67 -7.51
N SER A 94 -16.05 22.09 -8.70
CA SER A 94 -16.05 21.23 -9.89
C SER A 94 -14.81 21.48 -10.73
N PHE A 95 -13.63 21.12 -10.21
CA PHE A 95 -12.35 21.34 -10.89
C PHE A 95 -12.15 20.44 -12.12
N ASN A 96 -12.76 19.24 -12.13
CA ASN A 96 -12.71 18.32 -13.26
C ASN A 96 -14.08 17.67 -13.46
N ALA A 97 -14.70 17.94 -14.62
CA ALA A 97 -16.02 17.43 -14.96
C ALA A 97 -16.02 15.90 -15.15
N VAL A 98 -14.93 15.33 -15.68
CA VAL A 98 -14.78 13.89 -15.92
C VAL A 98 -14.73 13.14 -14.59
N ASP A 99 -13.87 13.59 -13.67
CA ASP A 99 -13.74 12.96 -12.35
C ASP A 99 -15.05 13.10 -11.55
N LYS A 100 -15.69 14.27 -11.58
CA LYS A 100 -16.97 14.47 -10.90
C LYS A 100 -18.06 13.54 -11.44
N GLY A 101 -18.15 13.40 -12.76
CA GLY A 101 -19.09 12.49 -13.42
C GLY A 101 -18.87 11.03 -13.00
N TYR A 102 -17.61 10.59 -12.99
CA TYR A 102 -17.25 9.26 -12.51
C TYR A 102 -17.67 9.05 -11.04
N TRP A 103 -17.35 9.99 -10.15
CA TRP A 103 -17.72 9.93 -8.73
C TRP A 103 -19.24 9.92 -8.50
N GLN A 104 -20.00 10.62 -9.33
CA GLN A 104 -21.45 10.65 -9.28
C GLN A 104 -22.05 9.32 -9.74
N ASN A 105 -21.55 8.75 -10.85
CA ASN A 105 -21.96 7.44 -11.36
C ASN A 105 -21.68 6.31 -10.36
N GLN A 106 -20.55 6.39 -9.65
CA GLN A 106 -20.23 5.46 -8.56
C GLN A 106 -21.09 5.67 -7.30
N GLY A 107 -21.88 6.76 -7.23
CA GLY A 107 -22.71 7.12 -6.08
C GLY A 107 -21.91 7.61 -4.86
N TRP A 108 -20.62 7.89 -5.02
CA TRP A 108 -19.70 8.27 -3.94
C TRP A 108 -20.00 9.66 -3.38
N LEU A 109 -20.60 10.54 -4.18
CA LEU A 109 -21.13 11.81 -3.70
C LEU A 109 -22.37 11.61 -2.80
N GLY A 110 -23.12 10.53 -3.00
CA GLY A 110 -24.26 10.13 -2.17
C GLY A 110 -23.85 9.31 -0.93
N HIS A 111 -24.61 8.26 -0.66
CA HIS A 111 -24.41 7.40 0.52
C HIS A 111 -23.43 6.24 0.29
N LYS A 112 -23.14 5.87 -0.97
CA LYS A 112 -22.26 4.75 -1.29
C LYS A 112 -20.79 5.03 -0.95
N ARG A 113 -20.05 4.01 -0.56
CA ARG A 113 -18.60 4.04 -0.34
C ARG A 113 -17.93 2.89 -1.11
N PRO A 114 -16.68 3.06 -1.56
CA PRO A 114 -15.96 2.03 -2.30
C PRO A 114 -15.46 0.85 -1.44
N TRP A 115 -15.98 0.71 -0.21
CA TRP A 115 -15.64 -0.33 0.75
C TRP A 115 -16.83 -0.71 1.61
#